data_AF-A0A0S3RUV9-F1
#
_entry.id   AF-A0A0S3RUV9-F1
#
_cell.length_a   1.000
_cell.length_b   1.000
_cell.length_c   1.000
_cell.angle_alpha   90.00
_cell.angle_beta   90.00
_cell.angle_gamma   90.00
#
_symmetry.space_group_name_H-M   'P 1'
#
loop_
_entity.id
_entity.type
_entity.pdbx_description
1 polymer ?
#
loop_
_entity_poly.entity_id
_entity_poly.type
_entity_poly.pdbx_seq_one_letter_code
_entity_poly.pdbx_strand_id
1 'polypeptide(L)'
;MFNNFGDLFCTITGFDSSLQPNVGAAGEYVGLMVIRAYHLARGDHYNNVCTILVWAYGTSPASAAMCGMKIVSLELMPRETLI
;
A
#
# COMPACT_ATOMS: atom_id res chain seq x y z
N MET A 1 -25.44 -14.08 8.64
CA MET A 1 -25.69 -12.63 8.69
C MET A 1 -24.43 -11.99 9.26
N PHE A 2 -23.92 -10.90 8.66
CA PHE A 2 -22.73 -10.20 9.17
C PHE A 2 -23.10 -9.37 10.41
N ASN A 3 -22.26 -9.36 11.46
CA ASN A 3 -22.60 -8.67 12.71
C ASN A 3 -22.19 -7.20 12.71
N ASN A 4 -21.21 -6.80 11.89
CA ASN A 4 -20.78 -5.41 11.72
C ASN A 4 -20.10 -5.20 10.34
N PHE A 5 -19.74 -3.95 10.03
CA PHE A 5 -19.05 -3.58 8.78
C PHE A 5 -17.65 -4.20 8.65
N GLY A 6 -16.93 -4.36 9.75
CA GLY A 6 -15.63 -5.04 9.78
C GLY A 6 -15.76 -6.49 9.33
N ASP A 7 -16.68 -7.26 9.92
CA ASP A 7 -16.92 -8.66 9.57
C ASP A 7 -17.25 -8.84 8.07
N LEU A 8 -18.06 -7.91 7.53
CA LEU A 8 -18.40 -7.88 6.11
C LEU A 8 -17.13 -7.66 5.25
N PHE A 9 -16.32 -6.66 5.56
CA PHE A 9 -15.09 -6.37 4.81
C PHE A 9 -14.09 -7.52 4.93
N CYS A 10 -13.88 -8.07 6.12
CA CYS A 10 -13.01 -9.22 6.31
C CYS A 10 -13.43 -10.41 5.45
N THR A 11 -14.74 -10.66 5.35
CA THR A 11 -15.27 -11.75 4.51
C THR A 11 -15.05 -11.50 3.02
N ILE A 12 -15.18 -10.26 2.56
CA ILE A 12 -15.02 -9.89 1.14
C ILE A 12 -13.55 -9.90 0.73
N THR A 13 -12.65 -9.37 1.57
CA THR A 13 -11.24 -9.15 1.21
C THR A 13 -10.31 -10.26 1.68
N GLY A 14 -10.70 -11.05 2.69
CA GLY A 14 -9.87 -12.08 3.31
C GLY A 14 -8.82 -11.54 4.30
N PHE A 15 -8.89 -10.26 4.69
CA PHE A 15 -7.99 -9.63 5.64
C PHE A 15 -8.68 -9.27 6.96
N ASP A 16 -7.90 -9.01 8.01
CA ASP A 16 -8.41 -8.36 9.22
C ASP A 16 -8.76 -6.88 8.96
N SER A 17 -9.68 -6.32 9.75
CA SER A 17 -10.21 -4.97 9.51
C SER A 17 -9.61 -3.89 10.42
N SER A 18 -9.36 -2.71 9.85
CA SER A 18 -9.27 -1.43 10.56
C SER A 18 -10.18 -0.40 9.89
N LEU A 19 -10.99 0.31 10.69
CA LEU A 19 -11.94 1.34 10.21
C LEU A 19 -11.48 2.78 10.51
N GLN A 20 -10.23 2.96 10.93
CA GLN A 20 -9.68 4.28 11.28
C GLN A 20 -9.46 5.22 10.07
N PRO A 21 -9.01 4.75 8.89
CA PRO A 21 -8.80 5.63 7.75
C PRO A 21 -10.14 6.16 7.21
N ASN A 22 -10.29 7.49 7.19
CA ASN A 22 -11.54 8.15 6.82
C ASN A 22 -11.65 8.51 5.32
N VAL A 23 -10.58 8.28 4.54
CA VAL A 23 -10.52 8.51 3.09
C VAL A 23 -9.50 7.54 2.46
N GLY A 24 -9.64 7.24 1.17
CA GLY A 24 -8.77 6.29 0.45
C GLY A 24 -7.27 6.59 0.59
N ALA A 25 -6.86 7.85 0.41
CA ALA A 25 -5.45 8.25 0.55
C ALA A 25 -4.91 8.06 1.98
N ALA A 26 -5.75 8.23 3.01
CA ALA A 26 -5.36 7.92 4.39
C ALA A 26 -5.20 6.41 4.58
N GLY A 27 -6.01 5.59 3.89
CA GLY A 27 -5.86 4.14 3.86
C GLY A 27 -4.53 3.70 3.23
N GLU A 28 -4.16 4.29 2.10
CA GLU A 28 -2.85 4.06 1.45
C GLU A 28 -1.70 4.40 2.41
N TYR A 29 -1.75 5.58 3.04
CA TYR A 29 -0.74 6.02 4.00
C TYR A 29 -0.64 5.09 5.22
N VAL A 30 -1.77 4.71 5.83
CA VAL A 30 -1.79 3.77 6.96
C VAL A 30 -1.26 2.40 6.55
N GLY A 31 -1.62 1.90 5.36
CA GLY A 31 -1.10 0.63 4.83
C GLY A 31 0.42 0.64 4.71
N LEU A 32 0.99 1.69 4.13
CA LEU A 32 2.45 1.84 4.01
C LEU A 32 3.13 2.00 5.39
N MET A 33 2.50 2.69 6.34
CA MET A 33 2.99 2.79 7.71
C MET A 33 3.04 1.44 8.43
N VAL A 34 2.02 0.60 8.24
CA VAL A 34 2.00 -0.77 8.81
C VAL A 34 3.11 -1.63 8.20
N ILE A 35 3.29 -1.58 6.87
CA ILE A 35 4.37 -2.30 6.17
C ILE A 35 5.75 -1.83 6.69
N ARG A 36 5.94 -0.51 6.83
CA ARG A 36 7.18 0.05 7.38
C ARG A 36 7.42 -0.40 8.82
N ALA A 37 6.41 -0.33 9.69
CA ALA A 37 6.52 -0.78 11.07
C ALA A 37 6.85 -2.28 11.15
N TYR A 38 6.28 -3.10 10.29
CA TYR A 38 6.57 -4.52 10.18
C TYR A 38 8.06 -4.80 9.86
N HIS A 39 8.64 -4.09 8.89
CA HIS A 39 10.07 -4.23 8.58
C HIS A 39 10.96 -3.74 9.73
N LEU A 40 10.62 -2.60 10.35
CA LEU A 40 11.37 -2.07 11.49
C LEU A 40 11.38 -3.03 12.68
N ALA A 41 10.24 -3.67 12.99
CA ALA A 41 10.13 -4.63 14.09
C ALA A 41 11.00 -5.88 13.90
N ARG A 42 11.38 -6.19 12.66
CA ARG A 42 12.23 -7.33 12.29
C ARG A 42 13.72 -6.97 12.13
N GLY A 43 14.08 -5.69 12.27
CA GLY A 43 15.43 -5.19 12.00
C GLY A 43 15.74 -4.96 10.51
N ASP A 44 14.74 -5.06 9.63
CA ASP A 44 14.87 -4.96 8.17
C ASP A 44 14.87 -3.49 7.69
N HIS A 45 15.71 -2.64 8.30
CA HIS A 45 15.68 -1.18 8.09
C HIS A 45 15.95 -0.72 6.65
N TYR A 46 16.58 -1.57 5.84
CA TYR A 46 16.91 -1.28 4.45
C TYR A 46 15.72 -1.41 3.49
N ASN A 47 14.63 -2.06 3.90
CA ASN A 47 13.43 -2.25 3.09
C ASN A 47 12.55 -0.99 3.09
N ASN A 48 13.06 0.08 2.50
CA ASN A 48 12.40 1.39 2.42
C ASN A 48 12.09 1.83 0.98
N VAL A 49 12.25 0.95 -0.01
CA VAL A 49 11.95 1.23 -1.41
C VAL A 49 10.48 0.90 -1.70
N CYS A 50 9.72 1.89 -2.16
CA CYS A 50 8.35 1.73 -2.63
C CYS A 50 8.32 1.78 -4.14
N THR A 51 7.90 0.68 -4.77
CA THR A 51 7.83 0.57 -6.21
C THR A 51 6.43 0.94 -6.68
N ILE A 52 6.31 1.94 -7.56
CA ILE A 52 5.03 2.51 -7.98
C ILE A 52 4.96 2.54 -9.51
N LEU A 53 3.88 2.05 -10.09
CA LEU A 53 3.68 2.12 -11.54
C LEU A 53 3.47 3.58 -11.98
N VAL A 54 3.99 3.96 -13.15
CA VAL A 54 3.89 5.33 -13.68
C VAL A 54 2.45 5.83 -13.88
N TRP A 55 1.48 4.92 -13.98
CA TRP A 55 0.05 5.24 -14.15
C TRP A 55 -0.76 5.13 -12.86
N ALA A 56 -0.12 4.86 -11.72
CA ALA A 56 -0.79 4.82 -10.42
C ALA A 56 -1.43 6.19 -10.09
N TYR A 57 -2.50 6.17 -9.29
CA TYR A 57 -3.13 7.39 -8.78
C TYR A 57 -2.10 8.24 -8.03
N GLY A 58 -2.14 9.57 -8.20
CA GLY A 58 -1.16 10.48 -7.61
C GLY A 58 -1.12 10.47 -6.07
N THR A 59 -2.16 9.95 -5.41
CA THR A 59 -2.19 9.70 -3.96
C THR A 59 -1.17 8.65 -3.54
N SER A 60 -0.86 7.68 -4.39
CA SER A 60 0.07 6.59 -4.10
C SER A 60 1.52 7.07 -3.91
N PRO A 61 2.15 7.82 -4.85
CA PRO A 61 3.47 8.39 -4.61
C PRO A 61 3.47 9.44 -3.48
N ALA A 62 2.37 10.19 -3.29
CA ALA A 62 2.27 11.12 -2.17
C ALA A 62 2.31 10.39 -0.81
N SER A 63 1.55 9.30 -0.67
CA SER A 63 1.53 8.46 0.55
C SER A 63 2.89 7.84 0.84
N ALA A 64 3.60 7.34 -0.18
CA ALA A 64 4.94 6.79 -0.03
C ALA A 64 5.97 7.85 0.38
N ALA A 65 5.88 9.05 -0.19
CA ALA A 65 6.73 10.18 0.19
C ALA A 65 6.48 10.61 1.65
N MET A 66 5.19 10.69 2.07
CA MET A 66 4.83 10.99 3.46
C MET A 66 5.37 9.94 4.45
N CYS A 67 5.47 8.67 4.04
CA CYS A 67 6.06 7.60 4.85
C CYS A 67 7.60 7.61 4.88
N GLY A 68 8.25 8.53 4.16
CA GLY A 68 9.72 8.59 4.04
C GLY A 68 10.33 7.44 3.24
N MET A 69 9.56 6.83 2.33
CA MET A 69 10.04 5.75 1.47
C MET A 69 10.74 6.30 0.21
N LYS A 70 11.72 5.57 -0.30
CA LYS A 70 12.35 5.85 -1.60
C LYS A 70 11.44 5.33 -2.71
N ILE A 71 10.89 6.23 -3.51
CA ILE A 71 9.99 5.85 -4.61
C ILE A 71 10.82 5.45 -5.85
N VAL A 72 10.48 4.30 -6.43
CA VAL A 72 11.01 3.84 -7.72
C VAL A 72 9.84 3.63 -8.67
N SER A 73 9.83 4.40 -9.76
CA SER A 73 8.79 4.30 -10.78
C SER A 73 9.02 3.09 -11.68
N LEU A 74 7.95 2.33 -11.97
CA LEU A 74 7.96 1.26 -12.95
C LEU A 74 7.12 1.61 -14.17
N GLU A 75 7.73 1.42 -15.34
CA GLU A 75 7.04 1.42 -16.62
C GLU A 75 6.61 -0.01 -16.98
N LEU A 76 5.52 -0.11 -17.73
CA LEU A 76 5.15 -1.39 -18.34
C LEU A 76 6.18 -1.72 -19.42
N MET A 77 6.57 -2.99 -19.53
CA MET A 77 7.40 -3.41 -20.65
C MET A 77 6.72 -3.04 -21.97
N PRO A 78 7.47 -2.50 -22.95
CA PRO A 78 6.95 -2.27 -24.28
C PRO A 78 6.38 -3.57 -24.84
N ARG A 79 5.20 -3.50 -25.47
CA ARG A 79 4.49 -4.66 -26.03
C ARG A 79 5.31 -5.42 -27.10
N GLU A 80 6.40 -4.81 -27.58
CA GLU A 80 7.33 -5.31 -28.59
C GLU A 80 8.39 -6.26 -28.02
N THR A 81 8.50 -6.39 -26.69
CA THR A 81 9.48 -7.29 -26.02
C THR A 81 8.94 -8.71 -25.79
N LEU A 82 7.70 -8.99 -26.21
CA LEU A 82 7.11 -10.34 -26.24
C LEU A 82 7.21 -10.93 -27.66
N ILE A 83 8.44 -11.23 -28.09
CA ILE A 83 8.74 -12.09 -29.24
C ILE A 83 9.66 -13.23 -28.80
#